data_AF-X6NFQ7-F1
#
_entry.id   AF-X6NFQ7-F1
#
_cell.length_a   1.000
_cell.length_b   1.000
_cell.length_c   1.000
_cell.angle_alpha   90.00
_cell.angle_beta   90.00
_cell.angle_gamma   90.00
#
_symmetry.space_group_name_H-M   'P 1'
#
loop_
_entity.id
_entity.type
_entity.pdbx_description
1 polymer ?
#
loop_
_entity_poly.entity_id
_entity_poly.type
_entity_poly.pdbx_seq_one_letter_code
_entity_poly.pdbx_strand_id
1 'polypeptide(L)'
;GEKKKKKKKKKDKQQKIQQIKRQHQQAENKLKAAMATMNKQYDLARGCAQKAKQVDASLQPRRKTTEGTGAGADSSSWLPKIKWLGFGDIEDEKVYLKAKQLEEMYKKSVDDMNLELQQFLHFQQRLKQDCQYLEIDRVNFSAQHFTQFLRQHMQLRLQKNKNKIKTLQEQLEKELNELEGEKELDAFIRFTYACVSMSFFFFTFYLFKKKK
;
A
#
# COMPACT_ATOMS: atom_id res chain seq x y z
N GLY A 1 6.52 14.51 -31.12
CA GLY A 1 7.57 14.37 -30.08
C GLY A 1 7.06 13.89 -28.72
N GLU A 2 6.09 14.59 -28.11
CA GLU A 2 5.70 14.36 -26.71
C GLU A 2 5.06 12.99 -26.39
N LYS A 3 4.22 12.43 -27.28
CA LYS A 3 3.57 11.13 -27.04
C LYS A 3 4.59 9.99 -26.90
N LYS A 4 5.69 10.01 -27.67
CA LYS A 4 6.81 9.05 -27.53
C LYS A 4 7.56 9.25 -26.20
N LYS A 5 7.81 10.49 -25.77
CA LYS A 5 8.43 10.79 -24.46
C LYS A 5 7.57 10.35 -23.27
N LYS A 6 6.24 10.55 -23.31
CA LYS A 6 5.30 10.07 -22.26
C LYS A 6 5.22 8.55 -22.18
N LYS A 7 5.19 7.84 -23.33
CA LYS A 7 5.24 6.36 -23.36
C LYS A 7 6.53 5.80 -22.79
N LYS A 8 7.68 6.41 -23.12
CA LYS A 8 9.00 6.01 -22.57
C LYS A 8 9.05 6.18 -21.04
N LYS A 9 8.66 7.36 -20.51
CA LYS A 9 8.58 7.60 -19.06
C LYS A 9 7.67 6.62 -18.31
N LYS A 10 6.50 6.24 -18.87
CA LYS A 10 5.61 5.24 -18.24
C LYS A 10 6.25 3.85 -18.19
N LYS A 11 6.92 3.44 -19.27
CA LYS A 11 7.62 2.14 -19.35
C LYS A 11 8.77 2.08 -18.33
N ASP A 12 9.56 3.15 -18.22
CA ASP A 12 10.67 3.23 -17.28
C ASP A 12 10.18 3.16 -15.81
N LYS A 13 9.07 3.84 -15.48
CA LYS A 13 8.47 3.76 -14.12
C LYS A 13 7.95 2.36 -13.78
N GLN A 14 7.29 1.67 -14.72
CA GLN A 14 6.84 0.29 -14.52
C GLN A 14 8.01 -0.68 -14.34
N GLN A 15 9.08 -0.52 -15.13
CA GLN A 15 10.29 -1.32 -14.99
C GLN A 15 10.95 -1.11 -13.62
N LYS A 16 11.02 0.14 -13.14
CA LYS A 16 11.56 0.46 -11.80
C LYS A 16 10.75 -0.19 -10.68
N ILE A 17 9.41 -0.18 -10.75
CA ILE A 17 8.56 -0.86 -9.76
C ILE A 17 8.80 -2.37 -9.76
N GLN A 18 8.90 -2.99 -10.94
CA GLN A 18 9.19 -4.44 -11.02
C GLN A 18 10.57 -4.78 -10.47
N GLN A 19 11.57 -3.92 -10.71
CA GLN A 19 12.91 -4.08 -10.15
C GLN A 19 12.89 -4.03 -8.62
N ILE A 20 12.21 -3.04 -8.03
CA ILE A 20 12.07 -2.89 -6.58
C ILE A 20 11.39 -4.14 -5.97
N LYS A 21 10.32 -4.65 -6.60
CA LYS A 21 9.64 -5.87 -6.15
C LYS A 21 10.56 -7.08 -6.14
N ARG A 22 11.34 -7.28 -7.21
CA ARG A 22 12.29 -8.41 -7.31
C ARG A 22 13.37 -8.32 -6.24
N GLN A 23 13.91 -7.13 -6.01
CA GLN A 23 14.94 -6.90 -4.98
C GLN A 23 14.40 -7.17 -3.58
N HIS A 24 13.17 -6.75 -3.28
CA HIS A 24 12.52 -7.04 -2.01
C HIS A 24 12.34 -8.53 -1.76
N GLN A 25 11.80 -9.24 -2.76
CA GLN A 25 11.58 -10.68 -2.65
C GLN A 25 12.91 -11.44 -2.48
N GLN A 26 13.97 -10.99 -3.15
CA GLN A 26 15.31 -11.56 -2.97
C GLN A 26 15.86 -11.33 -1.56
N ALA A 27 15.70 -10.12 -1.02
CA ALA A 27 16.15 -9.79 0.34
C ALA A 27 15.38 -10.59 1.41
N GLU A 28 14.06 -10.73 1.26
CA GLU A 28 13.24 -11.56 2.16
C GLU A 28 13.67 -13.04 2.13
N ASN A 29 13.96 -13.57 0.94
CA ASN A 29 14.38 -14.96 0.81
C ASN A 29 15.75 -15.21 1.46
N LYS A 30 16.69 -14.26 1.38
CA LYS A 30 17.98 -14.37 2.08
C LYS A 30 17.81 -14.41 3.60
N LEU A 31 17.00 -13.52 4.15
CA LEU A 31 16.72 -13.49 5.58
C LEU A 31 16.05 -14.80 6.04
N LYS A 32 15.06 -15.29 5.30
CA LYS A 32 14.40 -16.58 5.58
C LYS A 32 15.38 -17.75 5.54
N ALA A 33 16.29 -17.78 4.58
CA ALA A 33 17.31 -18.83 4.49
C ALA A 33 18.30 -18.78 5.66
N ALA A 34 18.73 -17.58 6.07
CA ALA A 34 19.59 -17.39 7.24
C ALA A 34 18.89 -17.84 8.54
N MET A 35 17.63 -17.44 8.74
CA MET A 35 16.82 -17.90 9.88
C MET A 35 16.63 -19.41 9.91
N ALA A 36 16.36 -20.04 8.76
CA ALA A 36 16.22 -21.49 8.67
C ALA A 36 17.52 -22.22 9.04
N THR A 37 18.66 -21.69 8.60
CA THR A 37 19.98 -22.22 8.94
C THR A 37 20.25 -22.10 10.44
N MET A 38 19.97 -20.94 11.02
CA MET A 38 20.11 -20.71 12.47
C MET A 38 19.24 -21.67 13.28
N ASN A 39 17.97 -21.83 12.93
CA ASN A 39 17.05 -22.74 13.63
C ASN A 39 17.54 -24.19 13.55
N LYS A 40 18.03 -24.63 12.37
CA LYS A 40 18.61 -25.97 12.22
C LYS A 40 19.84 -26.16 13.10
N GLN A 41 20.73 -25.18 13.18
CA GLN A 41 21.93 -25.26 14.04
C GLN A 41 21.55 -25.23 15.52
N TYR A 42 20.53 -24.46 15.90
CA TYR A 42 19.99 -24.43 17.25
C TYR A 42 19.51 -25.82 17.69
N ASP A 43 18.71 -26.49 16.87
CA ASP A 43 18.17 -27.81 17.20
C ASP A 43 19.28 -28.87 17.34
N LEU A 44 20.30 -28.81 16.48
CA LEU A 44 21.46 -29.70 16.54
C LEU A 44 22.31 -29.44 17.79
N ALA A 45 22.59 -28.17 18.12
CA ALA A 45 23.34 -27.78 19.31
C ALA A 45 22.60 -28.18 20.59
N ARG A 46 21.29 -27.92 20.66
CA ARG A 46 20.44 -28.30 21.79
C ARG A 46 20.39 -29.82 21.98
N GLY A 47 20.21 -30.58 20.89
CA GLY A 47 20.19 -32.04 20.94
C GLY A 47 21.51 -32.65 21.39
N CYS A 48 22.65 -32.09 20.97
CA CYS A 48 23.96 -32.56 21.42
C CYS A 48 24.30 -32.13 22.85
N ALA A 49 23.91 -30.93 23.27
CA ALA A 49 24.06 -30.48 24.66
C ALA A 49 23.24 -31.34 25.64
N GLN A 50 22.04 -31.79 25.26
CA GLN A 50 21.24 -32.72 26.06
C GLN A 50 21.91 -34.09 26.19
N LYS A 51 22.52 -34.61 25.12
CA LYS A 51 23.28 -35.87 25.15
C LYS A 51 24.52 -35.77 26.02
N ALA A 52 25.28 -34.67 25.92
CA ALA A 52 26.43 -34.42 26.78
C ALA A 52 26.06 -34.40 28.27
N LYS A 53 24.91 -33.78 28.63
CA LYS A 53 24.41 -33.77 30.02
C LYS A 53 23.98 -35.16 30.54
N GLN A 54 23.50 -36.04 29.67
CA GLN A 54 23.12 -37.41 30.05
C GLN A 54 24.36 -38.29 30.31
N VAL A 55 25.42 -38.09 29.53
CA VAL A 55 26.72 -38.73 29.76
C VAL A 55 27.30 -38.31 31.12
N ASP A 56 27.29 -37.02 31.42
CA ASP A 56 27.76 -36.46 32.71
C ASP A 56 26.92 -36.94 33.92
N ALA A 57 25.59 -37.07 33.76
CA ALA A 57 24.73 -37.61 34.81
C ALA A 57 24.94 -39.12 35.07
N SER A 58 25.48 -39.87 34.10
CA SER A 58 25.81 -41.30 34.28
C SER A 58 27.09 -41.54 35.10
N LEU A 59 27.90 -40.48 35.28
CA LEU A 59 29.13 -40.48 36.07
C LEU A 59 28.93 -40.05 37.53
N GLN A 60 27.73 -39.64 37.95
CA GLN A 60 27.48 -39.43 39.38
C GLN A 60 27.48 -40.77 40.12
N PRO A 61 28.39 -40.99 41.10
CA PRO A 61 28.29 -42.13 41.98
C PRO A 61 26.98 -41.98 42.76
N ARG A 62 26.02 -42.85 42.47
CA ARG A 62 24.76 -42.94 43.20
C ARG A 62 25.11 -43.40 44.63
N ARG A 63 25.50 -42.47 45.50
CA ARG A 63 25.69 -42.70 46.93
C ARG A 63 24.34 -43.09 47.51
N LYS A 64 24.06 -44.39 47.56
CA LYS A 64 23.03 -44.94 48.42
C LYS A 64 23.50 -44.75 49.86
N THR A 65 23.09 -43.65 50.49
CA THR A 65 23.03 -43.58 51.95
C THR A 65 21.98 -44.59 52.41
N THR A 66 22.45 -45.72 52.92
CA THR A 66 21.61 -46.75 53.52
C THR A 66 21.87 -46.68 55.02
N GLU A 67 21.14 -45.80 55.72
CA GLU A 67 20.90 -45.98 57.15
C GLU A 67 19.76 -46.98 57.29
N GLY A 68 20.10 -48.18 57.77
CA GLY A 68 19.17 -49.29 57.87
C GLY A 68 19.81 -50.42 58.67
N THR A 69 19.72 -50.31 59.99
CA THR A 69 19.87 -51.38 60.97
C THR A 69 19.13 -52.66 60.54
N GLY A 70 19.82 -53.81 60.53
CA GLY A 70 19.17 -55.12 60.38
C GLY A 70 20.13 -56.25 60.01
N ALA A 71 20.39 -57.14 60.95
CA ALA A 71 21.19 -58.35 60.82
C ALA A 71 20.51 -59.42 59.94
N GLY A 72 21.28 -60.28 59.27
CA GLY A 72 20.80 -61.51 58.64
C GLY A 72 21.77 -62.11 57.61
N ALA A 73 22.12 -63.38 57.77
CA ALA A 73 23.22 -64.11 57.15
C ALA A 73 22.98 -64.62 55.70
N ASP A 74 24.12 -64.90 55.04
CA ASP A 74 24.42 -65.88 53.97
C ASP A 74 23.40 -66.19 52.86
N SER A 75 23.83 -65.98 51.60
CA SER A 75 23.93 -67.07 50.61
C SER A 75 24.61 -66.63 49.31
N SER A 76 25.49 -67.51 48.84
CA SER A 76 26.13 -67.55 47.54
C SER A 76 25.14 -67.44 46.36
N SER A 77 25.39 -66.54 45.40
CA SER A 77 24.94 -66.71 44.02
C SER A 77 25.61 -65.70 43.08
N TRP A 78 25.79 -66.14 41.85
CA TRP A 78 26.67 -65.65 40.80
C TRP A 78 26.31 -64.25 40.29
N LEU A 79 27.30 -63.35 40.22
CA LEU A 79 27.19 -62.14 39.42
C LEU A 79 28.36 -62.02 38.44
N PRO A 80 28.09 -61.66 37.18
CA PRO A 80 29.04 -61.75 36.10
C PRO A 80 30.17 -60.74 36.27
N LYS A 81 31.38 -61.13 35.85
CA LYS A 81 32.51 -60.24 35.59
C LYS A 81 32.03 -58.99 34.85
N ILE A 82 31.88 -57.88 35.57
CA ILE A 82 31.78 -56.56 34.97
C ILE A 82 33.20 -56.22 34.52
N LYS A 83 33.51 -56.54 33.25
CA LYS A 83 34.60 -55.88 32.52
C LYS A 83 34.17 -54.42 32.32
N TRP A 84 34.46 -53.56 33.29
CA TRP A 84 34.58 -52.13 33.05
C TRP A 84 36.07 -51.83 32.84
N LEU A 85 36.54 -52.14 31.63
CA LEU A 85 37.84 -51.72 31.13
C LEU A 85 37.61 -50.51 30.23
N GLY A 86 37.79 -49.31 30.78
CA GLY A 86 38.58 -48.23 30.18
C GLY A 86 38.30 -47.77 28.74
N PHE A 87 37.04 -47.73 28.29
CA PHE A 87 36.68 -47.17 26.97
C PHE A 87 35.72 -45.96 27.03
N GLY A 88 35.48 -45.36 28.21
CA GLY A 88 34.58 -44.21 28.35
C GLY A 88 35.20 -42.85 28.00
N ASP A 89 36.47 -42.61 28.37
CA ASP A 89 37.09 -41.27 28.26
C ASP A 89 37.16 -40.72 26.83
N ILE A 90 37.46 -41.57 25.84
CA ILE A 90 37.64 -41.13 24.45
C ILE A 90 36.29 -40.82 23.78
N GLU A 91 35.23 -41.51 24.18
CA GLU A 91 33.90 -41.36 23.58
C GLU A 91 33.18 -40.13 24.19
N ASP A 92 33.35 -39.91 25.48
CA ASP A 92 32.79 -38.77 26.20
C ASP A 92 33.50 -37.45 25.82
N GLU A 93 34.83 -37.47 25.68
CA GLU A 93 35.60 -36.32 25.18
C GLU A 93 35.18 -35.94 23.74
N LYS A 94 34.92 -36.94 22.88
CA LYS A 94 34.40 -36.70 21.52
C LYS A 94 33.01 -36.08 21.52
N VAL A 95 32.12 -36.49 22.43
CA VAL A 95 30.77 -35.91 22.57
C VAL A 95 30.85 -34.47 23.03
N TYR A 96 31.72 -34.17 24.01
CA TYR A 96 31.94 -32.82 24.50
C TYR A 96 32.54 -31.89 23.43
N LEU A 97 33.58 -32.34 22.71
CA LEU A 97 34.19 -31.58 21.61
C LEU A 97 33.17 -31.30 20.49
N LYS A 98 32.31 -32.27 20.18
CA LYS A 98 31.24 -32.11 19.18
C LYS A 98 30.17 -31.11 19.64
N ALA A 99 29.81 -31.11 20.93
CA ALA A 99 28.88 -30.13 21.49
C ALA A 99 29.44 -28.71 21.41
N LYS A 100 30.71 -28.52 21.77
CA LYS A 100 31.41 -27.24 21.65
C LYS A 100 31.49 -26.74 20.20
N GLN A 101 31.82 -27.63 19.26
CA GLN A 101 31.84 -27.29 17.83
C GLN A 101 30.46 -26.85 17.32
N LEU A 102 29.39 -27.53 17.74
CA LEU A 102 28.02 -27.18 17.36
C LEU A 102 27.57 -25.86 17.98
N GLU A 103 27.98 -25.58 19.22
CA GLU A 103 27.72 -24.29 19.87
C GLU A 103 28.43 -23.13 19.15
N GLU A 104 29.70 -23.32 18.75
CA GLU A 104 30.43 -22.34 17.92
C GLU A 104 29.77 -22.13 16.55
N MET A 105 29.31 -23.21 15.89
CA MET A 105 28.57 -23.11 14.63
C MET A 105 27.22 -22.41 14.80
N TYR A 106 26.51 -22.67 15.89
CA TYR A 106 25.27 -21.96 16.21
C TYR A 106 25.52 -20.47 16.42
N LYS A 107 26.53 -20.10 17.22
CA LYS A 107 26.91 -18.71 17.46
C LYS A 107 27.24 -17.98 16.15
N LYS A 108 28.06 -18.60 15.29
CA LYS A 108 28.35 -18.07 13.96
C LYS A 108 27.07 -17.89 13.13
N SER A 109 26.16 -18.86 13.16
CA SER A 109 24.89 -18.76 12.44
C SER A 109 23.97 -17.65 12.96
N VAL A 110 24.02 -17.33 14.26
CA VAL A 110 23.31 -16.19 14.86
C VAL A 110 23.92 -14.88 14.38
N ASP A 111 25.25 -14.77 14.35
CA ASP A 111 25.96 -13.59 13.83
C ASP A 111 25.64 -13.35 12.35
N ASP A 112 25.65 -14.40 11.53
CA ASP A 112 25.26 -14.32 10.12
C ASP A 112 23.79 -13.89 9.94
N MET A 113 22.88 -14.40 10.77
CA MET A 113 21.46 -14.02 10.75
C MET A 113 21.26 -12.56 11.16
N ASN A 114 21.96 -12.09 12.20
CA ASN A 114 21.93 -10.71 12.64
C ASN A 114 22.45 -9.75 11.55
N LEU A 115 23.51 -10.13 10.84
CA LEU A 115 24.04 -9.36 9.71
C LEU A 115 23.00 -9.25 8.58
N GLU A 116 22.39 -10.36 8.18
CA GLU A 116 21.33 -10.37 7.15
C GLU A 116 20.10 -9.57 7.59
N LEU A 117 19.73 -9.63 8.87
CA LEU A 117 18.65 -8.82 9.43
C LEU A 117 18.95 -7.32 9.33
N GLN A 118 20.15 -6.88 9.70
CA GLN A 118 20.55 -5.48 9.57
C GLN A 118 20.52 -5.00 8.11
N GLN A 119 21.02 -5.82 7.19
CA GLN A 119 20.95 -5.52 5.76
C GLN A 119 19.50 -5.42 5.27
N PHE A 120 18.63 -6.32 5.73
CA PHE A 120 17.21 -6.29 5.40
C PHE A 120 16.53 -5.02 5.92
N LEU A 121 16.80 -4.60 7.16
CA LEU A 121 16.24 -3.37 7.74
C LEU A 121 16.67 -2.12 6.95
N HIS A 122 17.95 -2.02 6.58
CA HIS A 122 18.44 -0.94 5.73
C HIS A 122 17.77 -0.95 4.35
N PHE A 123 17.59 -2.13 3.75
CA PHE A 123 16.88 -2.26 2.49
C PHE A 123 15.41 -1.84 2.61
N GLN A 124 14.72 -2.27 3.67
CA GLN A 124 13.32 -1.92 3.93
C GLN A 124 13.14 -0.40 4.12
N GLN A 125 14.07 0.24 4.82
CA GLN A 125 14.05 1.70 5.00
C GLN A 125 14.21 2.43 3.67
N ARG A 126 15.13 1.99 2.80
CA ARG A 126 15.30 2.54 1.45
C ARG A 126 14.04 2.34 0.60
N LEU A 127 13.42 1.16 0.67
CA LEU A 127 12.19 0.86 -0.06
C LEU A 127 11.03 1.75 0.39
N LYS A 128 10.92 2.02 1.71
CA LYS A 128 9.95 2.98 2.25
C LYS A 128 10.14 4.37 1.67
N GLN A 129 11.39 4.85 1.59
CA GLN A 129 11.70 6.14 0.96
C GLN A 129 11.32 6.15 -0.53
N ASP A 130 11.67 5.11 -1.29
CA ASP A 130 11.30 5.00 -2.71
C ASP A 130 9.78 5.02 -2.92
N CYS A 131 9.02 4.33 -2.07
CA CYS A 131 7.55 4.36 -2.10
C CYS A 131 6.99 5.76 -1.80
N GLN A 132 7.57 6.47 -0.82
CA GLN A 132 7.17 7.84 -0.50
C GLN A 132 7.41 8.78 -1.69
N TYR A 133 8.57 8.69 -2.34
CA TYR A 133 8.86 9.48 -3.54
C TYR A 133 7.88 9.20 -4.68
N LEU A 134 7.54 7.93 -4.91
CA LEU A 134 6.56 7.56 -5.94
C LEU A 134 5.16 8.10 -5.62
N GLU A 135 4.77 8.12 -4.34
CA GLU A 135 3.47 8.66 -3.93
C GLU A 135 3.41 10.18 -4.07
N ILE A 136 4.47 10.90 -3.69
CA ILE A 136 4.58 12.35 -3.92
C ILE A 136 4.46 12.65 -5.42
N ASP A 137 5.17 11.90 -6.27
CA ASP A 137 5.09 12.02 -7.73
C ASP A 137 3.65 11.81 -8.26
N ARG A 138 2.93 10.81 -7.71
CA ARG A 138 1.55 10.48 -8.10
C ARG A 138 0.59 11.61 -7.72
N VAL A 139 0.72 12.14 -6.50
CA VAL A 139 -0.10 13.25 -6.01
C VAL A 139 0.15 14.51 -6.83
N ASN A 140 1.41 14.86 -7.07
CA ASN A 140 1.78 16.02 -7.89
C ASN A 140 1.25 15.91 -9.31
N PHE A 141 1.38 14.72 -9.94
CA PHE A 141 0.81 14.48 -11.26
C PHE A 141 -0.71 14.67 -11.29
N SER A 142 -1.42 14.14 -10.29
CA SER A 142 -2.86 14.29 -10.17
C SER A 142 -3.27 15.76 -9.99
N ALA A 143 -2.58 16.49 -9.12
CA ALA A 143 -2.83 17.91 -8.86
C ALA A 143 -2.63 18.78 -10.12
N GLN A 144 -1.56 18.52 -10.89
CA GLN A 144 -1.31 19.20 -12.16
C GLN A 144 -2.42 18.93 -13.18
N HIS A 145 -2.86 17.67 -13.30
CA HIS A 145 -3.94 17.29 -14.20
C HIS A 145 -5.28 17.92 -13.80
N PHE A 146 -5.60 17.95 -12.51
CA PHE A 146 -6.81 18.58 -12.01
C PHE A 146 -6.81 20.09 -12.26
N THR A 147 -5.68 20.75 -12.03
CA THR A 147 -5.49 22.18 -12.33
C THR A 147 -5.67 22.48 -13.81
N GLN A 148 -5.12 21.63 -14.70
CA GLN A 148 -5.30 21.76 -16.13
C GLN A 148 -6.77 21.60 -16.54
N PHE A 149 -7.45 20.59 -15.98
CA PHE A 149 -8.87 20.36 -16.21
C PHE A 149 -9.72 21.57 -15.81
N LEU A 150 -9.51 22.11 -14.60
CA LEU A 150 -10.22 23.30 -14.12
C LEU A 150 -9.99 24.50 -15.05
N ARG A 151 -8.75 24.73 -15.48
CA ARG A 151 -8.41 25.81 -16.43
C ARG A 151 -9.16 25.66 -17.74
N GLN A 152 -9.17 24.46 -18.33
CA GLN A 152 -9.89 24.19 -19.57
C GLN A 152 -11.40 24.36 -19.41
N HIS A 153 -11.96 23.88 -18.30
CA HIS A 153 -13.38 24.03 -18.00
C HIS A 153 -13.79 25.51 -17.83
N MET A 154 -12.96 26.30 -17.13
CA MET A 154 -13.18 27.75 -17.02
C MET A 154 -13.13 28.44 -18.38
N GLN A 155 -12.15 28.12 -19.22
CA GLN A 155 -12.05 28.68 -20.58
C GLN A 155 -13.27 28.34 -21.44
N LEU A 156 -13.73 27.10 -21.42
CA LEU A 156 -14.93 26.68 -22.16
C LEU A 156 -16.18 27.42 -21.66
N ARG A 157 -16.34 27.58 -20.35
CA ARG A 157 -17.47 28.34 -19.77
C ARG A 157 -17.43 29.81 -20.20
N LEU A 158 -16.25 30.44 -20.16
CA LEU A 158 -16.07 31.82 -20.60
C LEU A 158 -16.32 31.99 -22.09
N GLN A 159 -15.83 31.07 -22.93
CA GLN A 159 -16.11 31.08 -24.37
C GLN A 159 -17.60 30.89 -24.66
N LYS A 160 -18.26 29.94 -23.99
CA LYS A 160 -19.70 29.72 -24.13
C LYS A 160 -20.49 30.99 -23.78
N ASN A 161 -20.13 31.64 -22.68
CA ASN A 161 -20.75 32.90 -22.28
C ASN A 161 -20.48 34.02 -23.28
N LYS A 162 -19.25 34.15 -23.78
CA LYS A 162 -18.89 35.13 -24.81
C LYS A 162 -19.70 34.94 -26.09
N ASN A 163 -19.85 33.70 -26.54
CA ASN A 163 -20.65 33.37 -27.72
C ASN A 163 -22.12 33.70 -27.48
N LYS A 164 -22.67 33.36 -26.30
CA LYS A 164 -24.05 33.68 -25.94
C LYS A 164 -24.30 35.20 -25.95
N ILE A 165 -23.38 35.99 -25.41
CA ILE A 165 -23.46 37.47 -25.44
C ILE A 165 -23.46 37.97 -26.88
N LYS A 166 -22.55 37.47 -27.73
CA LYS A 166 -22.48 37.85 -29.15
C LYS A 166 -23.77 37.53 -29.90
N THR A 167 -24.36 36.36 -29.70
CA THR A 167 -25.63 35.98 -30.33
C THR A 167 -26.78 36.89 -29.89
N LEU A 168 -26.85 37.25 -28.59
CA LEU A 168 -27.86 38.19 -28.11
C LEU A 168 -27.67 39.60 -28.70
N GLN A 169 -26.42 40.04 -28.88
CA GLN A 169 -26.12 41.32 -29.55
C GLN A 169 -26.56 41.31 -31.01
N GLU A 170 -26.27 40.25 -31.75
CA GLU A 170 -26.70 40.09 -33.15
C GLU A 170 -28.23 40.06 -33.28
N GLN A 171 -28.93 39.41 -32.33
CA GLN A 171 -30.40 39.42 -32.27
C GLN A 171 -30.97 40.82 -31.99
N LEU A 172 -30.41 41.53 -31.01
CA LEU A 172 -30.81 42.91 -30.71
C LEU A 172 -30.57 43.85 -31.89
N GLU A 173 -29.41 43.78 -32.54
CA GLU A 173 -29.12 44.59 -33.73
C GLU A 173 -30.08 44.27 -34.88
N LYS A 174 -30.41 43.00 -35.08
CA LYS A 174 -31.38 42.58 -36.09
C LYS A 174 -32.77 43.15 -35.79
N GLU A 175 -33.28 42.97 -34.58
CA GLU A 175 -34.60 43.50 -34.18
C GLU A 175 -34.64 45.04 -34.27
N LEU A 176 -33.55 45.71 -33.92
CA LEU A 176 -33.44 47.17 -34.04
C LEU A 176 -33.45 47.63 -35.51
N ASN A 177 -32.81 46.88 -36.41
CA ASN A 177 -32.78 47.20 -37.84
C ASN A 177 -34.11 46.87 -38.55
N GLU A 178 -34.89 45.93 -38.03
CA GLU A 178 -36.24 45.60 -38.51
C GLU A 178 -37.30 46.61 -38.02
N LEU A 179 -36.93 47.50 -37.10
CA LEU A 179 -37.81 48.51 -36.52
C LEU A 179 -38.01 49.67 -37.51
N GLU A 180 -39.06 49.56 -38.31
CA GLU A 180 -39.48 50.61 -39.24
C GLU A 180 -40.45 51.58 -38.55
N GLY A 181 -39.92 52.72 -38.09
CA GLY A 181 -40.68 53.70 -37.31
C GLY A 181 -41.96 54.20 -38.01
N GLU A 182 -41.96 54.28 -39.34
CA GLU A 182 -43.16 54.67 -40.11
C GLU A 182 -44.26 53.59 -40.06
N LYS A 183 -43.90 52.30 -40.15
CA LYS A 183 -44.86 51.19 -40.06
C LYS A 183 -45.47 51.11 -38.67
N GLU A 184 -44.65 51.27 -37.62
CA GLU A 184 -45.11 51.27 -36.23
C GLU A 184 -46.01 52.47 -35.93
N LEU A 185 -45.66 53.66 -36.43
CA LEU A 185 -46.52 54.85 -36.31
C LEU A 185 -47.86 54.64 -37.02
N ASP A 186 -47.85 54.10 -38.23
CA ASP A 186 -49.08 53.83 -38.99
C ASP A 186 -49.95 52.76 -38.31
N ALA A 187 -49.34 51.71 -37.75
CA ALA A 187 -50.03 50.72 -36.94
C ALA A 187 -50.66 51.34 -35.68
N PHE A 188 -49.94 52.22 -34.99
CA PHE A 188 -50.44 52.95 -33.83
C PHE A 188 -51.62 53.87 -34.18
N ILE A 189 -51.52 54.62 -35.28
CA ILE A 189 -52.59 55.50 -35.77
C ILE A 189 -53.83 54.68 -36.11
N ARG A 190 -53.69 53.56 -36.83
CA ARG A 190 -54.83 52.68 -37.15
C ARG A 190 -55.50 52.13 -35.90
N PHE A 191 -54.71 51.68 -34.92
CA PHE A 191 -55.24 51.17 -33.66
C PHE A 191 -55.99 52.24 -32.86
N THR A 192 -55.40 53.43 -32.70
CA THR A 192 -56.05 54.53 -31.99
C THR A 192 -57.30 55.02 -32.72
N TYR A 193 -57.27 55.12 -34.05
CA TYR A 193 -58.45 55.48 -34.85
C TYR A 193 -59.57 54.45 -34.73
N ALA A 194 -59.24 53.14 -34.71
CA ALA A 194 -60.20 52.07 -34.46
C ALA A 194 -60.83 52.18 -33.05
N CYS A 195 -60.03 52.47 -32.02
CA CYS A 195 -60.54 52.67 -30.66
C CYS A 195 -61.46 53.92 -30.55
N VAL A 196 -61.08 55.04 -31.17
CA VAL A 196 -61.87 56.28 -31.15
C VAL A 196 -63.18 56.08 -31.91
N SER A 197 -63.14 55.47 -33.11
CA SER A 197 -64.34 55.19 -33.90
C SER A 197 -65.27 54.20 -33.22
N MET A 198 -64.75 53.13 -32.58
CA MET A 198 -65.55 52.24 -31.75
C MET A 198 -66.20 52.96 -30.57
N SER A 199 -65.44 53.82 -29.88
CA SER A 199 -65.97 54.61 -28.75
C SER A 199 -67.09 55.56 -29.20
N PHE A 200 -66.94 56.19 -30.36
CA PHE A 200 -67.97 57.02 -30.98
C PHE A 200 -69.21 56.20 -31.37
N PHE A 201 -69.02 55.00 -31.91
CA PHE A 201 -70.11 54.08 -32.24
C PHE A 201 -70.90 53.65 -31.00
N PHE A 202 -70.21 53.26 -29.92
CA PHE A 202 -70.87 52.91 -28.65
C PHE A 202 -71.61 54.10 -28.04
N PHE A 203 -71.02 55.30 -28.08
CA PHE A 203 -71.65 56.51 -27.56
C PHE A 203 -72.91 56.91 -28.34
N THR A 204 -72.84 56.89 -29.68
CA THR A 204 -73.99 57.19 -30.54
C THR A 204 -75.08 56.13 -30.43
N PHE A 205 -74.72 54.84 -30.37
CA PHE A 205 -75.65 53.75 -30.12
C PHE A 205 -76.36 53.90 -28.76
N TYR A 206 -75.63 54.26 -27.69
CA TYR A 206 -76.19 54.51 -26.37
C TYR A 206 -77.19 55.68 -26.38
N LEU A 207 -76.84 56.80 -27.03
CA LEU A 207 -77.73 57.96 -27.16
C LEU A 207 -79.01 57.64 -27.95
N PHE A 208 -78.90 56.84 -29.02
CA PHE A 208 -80.07 56.40 -29.80
C PHE A 208 -80.98 55.44 -29.01
N LYS A 209 -80.39 54.52 -28.24
CA LYS A 209 -81.17 53.57 -27.42
C LYS A 209 -81.91 54.25 -26.27
N LYS A 210 -81.42 55.38 -25.77
CA LYS A 210 -82.07 56.19 -24.72
C LYS A 210 -83.22 57.07 -25.21
N LYS A 211 -83.42 57.22 -26.52
CA LYS A 211 -84.47 58.05 -27.13
C LYS A 211 -85.69 57.25 -27.62
N LYS A 212 -85.73 55.94 -27.39
CA LYS A 212 -86.94 55.10 -27.49
C LYS A 212 -87.40 54.75 -26.08
#